data_AF-A0A3D3ZTA5-F1
#
_entry.id   AF-A0A3D3ZTA5-F1
#
_cell.length_a   1.000
_cell.length_b   1.000
_cell.length_c   1.000
_cell.angle_alpha   90.00
_cell.angle_beta   90.00
_cell.angle_gamma   90.00
#
_symmetry.space_group_name_H-M   'P 1'
#
loop_
_entity.id
_entity.type
_entity.pdbx_description
1 polymer ?
#
loop_
_entity_poly.entity_id
_entity_poly.type
_entity_poly.pdbx_seq_one_letter_code
_entity_poly.pdbx_strand_id
1 'polypeptide(L)' 'MGHKWIIDVIADLRDFAERNGLPLLANQLEVTASVAKTEIETRLNGVGPVPNHANSQHVPPLEDIG' A
#
# COMPACT_ATOMS: atom_id res chain seq x y z
N MET A 1 -1.57 -19.83 0.34
CA MET A 1 -0.33 -19.20 0.81
C MET A 1 -0.33 -17.75 0.33
N GLY A 2 -1.00 -16.88 1.09
CA GLY A 2 -1.24 -15.48 0.71
C GLY A 2 0.03 -14.63 0.72
N HIS A 3 -0.11 -13.33 0.43
CA HIS A 3 0.95 -12.34 0.17
C HIS A 3 2.10 -12.23 1.20
N LYS A 4 2.14 -13.06 2.25
CA LYS A 4 3.19 -13.12 3.27
C LYS A 4 4.60 -13.36 2.73
N TRP A 5 4.74 -14.05 1.58
CA TRP A 5 6.06 -14.32 0.97
C TRP A 5 6.87 -13.05 0.71
N ILE A 6 6.21 -11.92 0.44
CA ILE A 6 6.91 -10.65 0.19
C ILE A 6 7.52 -10.06 1.46
N ILE A 7 6.93 -10.33 2.63
CA ILE A 7 7.44 -9.82 3.92
C ILE A 7 8.77 -10.51 4.25
N ASP A 8 8.83 -11.82 4.01
CA ASP A 8 10.06 -12.60 4.21
C ASP A 8 11.15 -12.13 3.24
N VAL A 9 10.82 -11.88 1.97
CA VAL A 9 11.77 -11.33 0.98
C VAL A 9 12.29 -9.95 1.37
N ILE A 10 11.42 -9.05 1.86
CA ILE A 10 11.86 -7.71 2.31
C ILE A 10 12.79 -7.83 3.53
N ALA A 11 12.53 -8.77 4.43
CA ALA A 11 13.40 -9.04 5.57
C ALA A 11 14.78 -9.55 5.11
N ASP A 12 14.84 -10.49 4.17
CA ASP A 12 16.09 -10.99 3.60
C ASP A 12 16.91 -9.88 2.92
N LEU A 13 16.24 -8.98 2.20
CA LEU A 13 16.89 -7.83 1.57
C LEU A 13 17.42 -6.82 2.60
N ARG A 14 16.72 -6.64 3.71
CA ARG A 14 17.13 -5.75 4.81
C ARG A 14 18.39 -6.31 5.47
N ASP A 15 18.39 -7.59 5.78
CA ASP A 15 19.55 -8.31 6.30
C ASP A 15 20.76 -8.20 5.37
N PHE A 16 20.54 -8.36 4.06
CA PHE A 16 21.58 -8.13 3.06
C PHE A 16 22.10 -6.69 3.11
N ALA A 17 21.22 -5.70 3.16
CA ALA A 17 21.62 -4.29 3.21
C ALA A 17 22.43 -3.94 4.47
N GLU A 18 22.03 -4.46 5.63
CA GLU A 18 22.77 -4.28 6.90
C GLU A 18 24.17 -4.89 6.83
N ARG A 19 24.27 -6.14 6.34
CA ARG A 19 25.55 -6.86 6.25
C ARG A 19 26.52 -6.23 5.25
N ASN A 20 26.02 -5.51 4.26
CA ASN A 20 26.83 -4.90 3.19
C ASN A 20 27.04 -3.39 3.37
N GLY A 21 26.68 -2.81 4.53
CA GLY A 21 26.92 -1.39 4.79
C GLY A 21 26.08 -0.47 3.90
N LEU A 22 24.84 -0.86 3.59
CA LEU A 22 23.88 -0.08 2.81
C LEU A 22 22.76 0.49 3.73
N PRO A 23 23.07 1.40 4.66
CA PRO A 23 22.13 1.80 5.72
C PRO A 23 20.89 2.53 5.19
N LEU A 24 21.02 3.30 4.11
CA LEU A 24 19.87 3.96 3.48
C LEU A 24 18.88 2.93 2.92
N LEU A 25 19.39 1.87 2.30
CA LEU A 25 18.57 0.78 1.77
C LEU A 25 17.88 0.00 2.89
N ALA A 26 18.60 -0.32 3.97
CA ALA A 26 18.02 -1.00 5.14
C ALA A 26 16.85 -0.19 5.74
N ASN A 27 17.02 1.14 5.88
CA ASN A 27 15.97 2.03 6.37
C ASN A 27 14.76 2.08 5.42
N GLN A 28 14.98 2.11 4.11
CA GLN A 28 13.89 2.07 3.14
C GLN A 28 13.13 0.73 3.17
N LEU A 29 13.84 -0.38 3.36
CA LEU A 29 13.25 -1.71 3.46
C LEU A 29 12.41 -1.88 4.74
N GLU A 30 12.81 -1.24 5.85
CA GLU A 30 11.99 -1.17 7.07
C GLU A 30 10.63 -0.50 6.81
N VAL A 31 10.65 0.68 6.16
CA VAL A 31 9.42 1.39 5.78
C VAL A 31 8.57 0.56 4.81
N THR A 32 9.23 -0.09 3.84
CA THR A 32 8.57 -0.93 2.84
C THR A 32 7.87 -2.12 3.49
N ALA A 33 8.49 -2.77 4.48
CA ALA A 33 7.90 -3.87 5.23
C ALA A 33 6.62 -3.43 5.97
N SER A 34 6.63 -2.24 6.58
CA SER A 34 5.48 -1.68 7.30
C SER A 34 4.30 -1.41 6.36
N VAL A 35 4.54 -0.77 5.21
CA VAL A 35 3.51 -0.52 4.20
C VAL A 35 2.95 -1.83 3.65
N ALA A 36 3.82 -2.79 3.33
CA ALA A 36 3.40 -4.09 2.81
C ALA A 36 2.52 -4.85 3.80
N LYS A 37 2.85 -4.87 5.10
CA LYS A 37 2.01 -5.49 6.14
C LYS A 37 0.62 -4.86 6.19
N THR A 38 0.57 -3.52 6.24
CA THR A 38 -0.69 -2.76 6.29
C THR A 38 -1.58 -3.05 5.08
N GLU A 39 -1.01 -3.03 3.87
CA GLU A 39 -1.71 -3.31 2.61
C GLU A 39 -2.24 -4.75 2.56
N ILE A 40 -1.43 -5.72 3.00
CA ILE A 40 -1.82 -7.14 3.01
C ILE A 40 -2.96 -7.36 4.00
N GLU A 41 -2.86 -6.82 5.21
CA GLU A 41 -3.91 -6.89 6.23
C GLU A 41 -5.20 -6.22 5.75
N THR A 42 -5.09 -5.04 5.13
CA THR A 42 -6.24 -4.29 4.56
C THR A 42 -6.97 -5.13 3.50
N ARG A 43 -6.22 -5.76 2.58
CA ARG A 43 -6.79 -6.63 1.54
C ARG A 43 -7.39 -7.92 2.10
N LEU A 44 -6.79 -8.48 3.15
CA LEU A 44 -7.32 -9.68 3.82
C LEU A 44 -8.60 -9.38 4.60
N ASN A 45 -8.72 -8.19 5.19
CA ASN A 45 -9.85 -7.78 6.01
C ASN A 45 -11.03 -7.22 5.20
N GLY A 46 -10.94 -7.21 3.86
CA GLY A 46 -12.03 -6.79 2.97
C GLY A 46 -12.34 -5.29 2.99
N VAL A 47 -11.56 -4.49 3.72
CA VAL A 47 -11.62 -3.04 3.67
C VAL A 47 -10.82 -2.63 2.43
N GLY A 48 -11.48 -2.61 1.27
CA GLY A 48 -10.87 -2.09 0.05
C GLY A 48 -10.31 -0.68 0.29
N PRO A 49 -9.28 -0.24 -0.47
CA PRO A 49 -8.78 1.12 -0.36
C PRO A 49 -9.95 2.08 -0.47
N VAL A 50 -10.12 2.91 0.56
CA VAL A 50 -11.20 3.89 0.65
C VAL A 50 -11.23 4.64 -0.69
N PRO A 51 -12.32 4.60 -1.47
CA PRO A 51 -12.37 5.32 -2.72
C PRO A 51 -12.16 6.79 -2.42
N ASN A 52 -11.21 7.42 -3.10
CA ASN A 52 -11.07 8.87 -3.06
C ASN A 52 -12.36 9.47 -3.66
N HIS A 53 -13.33 9.83 -2.82
CA HIS A 53 -14.60 10.47 -3.18
C HIS A 53 -14.40 11.93 -3.64
N ALA A 54 -13.32 12.23 -4.36
CA ALA A 54 -13.00 13.56 -4.86
C ALA A 54 -13.55 13.83 -6.28
N ASN A 55 -14.55 13.07 -6.76
CA ASN A 55 -15.15 13.33 -8.07
C ASN A 55 -16.66 13.11 -8.14
N SER A 56 -17.38 13.49 -7.07
CA SER A 56 -18.84 13.62 -7.08
C SER A 56 -19.26 15.07 -6.86
N GLN A 57 -18.78 15.97 -7.71
CA GLN A 57 -19.54 17.17 -8.05
C GLN A 57 -20.10 16.96 -9.45
N HIS A 58 -21.19 16.19 -9.48
CA HIS A 58 -22.08 16.07 -10.62
C HIS A 58 -22.66 17.45 -10.93
N VAL A 59 -22.29 17.98 -12.10
CA VAL A 59 -22.93 19.12 -12.76
C VAL A 59 -24.44 18.86 -12.90
N PRO A 60 -25.34 19.75 -12.44
CA PRO A 60 -26.77 19.56 -12.63
C PRO A 60 -27.13 19.72 -14.12
N PRO A 61 -28.01 18.87 -14.70
CA PRO A 61 -28.49 19.07 -16.07
C PRO A 61 -29.42 20.28 -16.12
N LEU A 62 -29.21 21.13 -17.13
CA LEU A 62 -30.20 22.09 -17.62
C LEU A 62 -31.25 21.35 -18.47
N GLU A 63 -32.47 21.90 -18.47
CA GLU A 63 -33.66 21.63 -19.33
C GLU A 63 -34.67 20.61 -18.76
N ASP A 64 -35.83 21.06 -18.27
CA ASP A 64 -37.04 21.56 -18.98
C ASP A 64 -38.03 20.41 -19.27
N ILE A 65 -39.18 20.40 -18.57
CA ILE A 65 -40.56 20.25 -19.08
C ILE A 65 -41.56 19.88 -17.97
N GLY A 66 -42.56 20.73 -17.81
CA GLY A 66 -43.73 20.58 -16.94
C GLY A 66 -44.54 21.87 -16.90
#